data_AF-A0ABD2NEY8-F1
#
_entry.id   AF-A0ABD2NEY8-F1
#
_cell.length_a   1.000
_cell.length_b   1.000
_cell.length_c   1.000
_cell.angle_alpha   90.00
_cell.angle_beta   90.00
_cell.angle_gamma   90.00
#
_symmetry.space_group_name_H-M   'P 1'
#
loop_
_entity.id
_entity.type
_entity.pdbx_description
1 polymer ?
#
loop_
_entity_poly.entity_id
_entity_poly.type
_entity_poly.pdbx_seq_one_letter_code
_entity_poly.pdbx_strand_id
1 'polypeptide(L)'
;MDRASMMIILPFHATISLLGIVMIILLCSSVTKEGEHLLYLLHQMEEDSINANAKSIAIQLVENMPLKFSAARFFNISKYTILGIIGNCTTYFIVLIQFHQNN
;
A
#
# COMPACT_ATOMS: atom_id res chain seq x y z
N MET A 1 -17.01 -32.69 -5.12
CA MET A 1 -16.83 -31.34 -5.68
C MET A 1 -16.26 -31.51 -7.07
N ASP A 2 -17.03 -31.17 -8.10
CA ASP A 2 -16.68 -31.49 -9.48
C ASP A 2 -15.45 -30.72 -9.97
N ARG A 3 -14.66 -31.39 -10.82
CA ARG A 3 -13.41 -30.86 -11.40
C ARG A 3 -13.63 -29.54 -12.15
N ALA A 4 -14.80 -29.40 -12.78
CA ALA A 4 -15.23 -28.18 -13.46
C ALA A 4 -15.52 -27.03 -12.49
N SER A 5 -16.16 -27.31 -11.35
CA SER A 5 -16.41 -26.30 -10.31
C SER A 5 -15.10 -25.81 -9.70
N MET A 6 -14.14 -26.70 -9.48
CA MET A 6 -12.83 -26.35 -8.91
C MET A 6 -12.00 -25.48 -9.86
N MET A 7 -12.09 -25.71 -11.17
CA MET A 7 -11.37 -24.94 -12.20
C MET A 7 -11.84 -23.48 -12.30
N ILE A 8 -13.08 -23.18 -11.90
CA ILE A 8 -13.65 -21.81 -11.96
C ILE A 8 -13.47 -21.07 -10.63
N ILE A 9 -13.64 -21.76 -9.50
CA ILE A 9 -13.62 -21.11 -8.16
C ILE A 9 -12.22 -20.63 -7.78
N LEU A 10 -11.19 -21.41 -8.10
CA LEU A 10 -9.79 -21.11 -7.74
C LEU A 10 -9.26 -19.81 -8.37
N PRO A 11 -9.37 -19.59 -9.71
CA PRO A 11 -8.93 -18.34 -10.31
C PRO A 11 -9.79 -17.15 -9.85
N PHE A 12 -11.09 -17.36 -9.63
CA PHE A 12 -11.98 -16.31 -9.14
C PHE A 12 -11.62 -15.84 -7.72
N HIS A 13 -11.27 -16.77 -6.83
CA HIS A 13 -10.79 -16.42 -5.50
C HIS A 13 -9.45 -15.67 -5.54
N ALA A 14 -8.54 -16.10 -6.42
CA ALA A 14 -7.24 -15.48 -6.59
C ALA A 14 -7.36 -14.03 -7.11
N THR A 15 -8.25 -13.77 -8.08
CA THR A 15 -8.47 -12.43 -8.61
C THR A 15 -9.10 -11.48 -7.58
N ILE A 16 -10.07 -11.95 -6.80
CA ILE A 16 -10.66 -11.16 -5.70
C ILE A 16 -9.59 -10.80 -4.67
N SER A 17 -8.77 -11.79 -4.29
CA SER A 17 -7.70 -11.59 -3.30
C SER A 17 -6.69 -10.56 -3.78
N LEU A 18 -6.30 -10.62 -5.07
CA LEU A 18 -5.38 -9.65 -5.68
C LEU A 18 -5.97 -8.23 -5.69
N LEU A 19 -7.24 -8.10 -6.07
CA LEU A 19 -7.95 -6.82 -6.04
C LEU A 19 -8.02 -6.24 -4.62
N GLY A 20 -8.31 -7.06 -3.62
CA GLY A 20 -8.32 -6.65 -2.22
C GLY A 20 -6.97 -6.11 -1.76
N ILE A 21 -5.87 -6.79 -2.10
CA ILE A 21 -4.51 -6.35 -1.77
C ILE A 21 -4.20 -5.01 -2.43
N VAL A 22 -4.52 -4.84 -3.72
CA VAL A 22 -4.29 -3.58 -4.44
C VAL A 22 -5.09 -2.44 -3.80
N MET A 23 -6.35 -2.66 -3.48
CA MET A 23 -7.20 -1.65 -2.82
C MET A 23 -6.63 -1.22 -1.47
N ILE A 24 -6.18 -2.18 -0.64
CA ILE A 24 -5.54 -1.88 0.65
C ILE A 24 -4.28 -1.05 0.45
N ILE A 25 -3.42 -1.42 -0.51
CA ILE A 25 -2.18 -0.66 -0.79
C ILE A 25 -2.51 0.78 -1.24
N LEU A 26 -3.51 0.97 -2.10
CA LEU A 26 -3.94 2.30 -2.55
C LEU A 26 -4.49 3.14 -1.40
N LEU A 27 -5.35 2.55 -0.54
CA LEU A 27 -5.90 3.23 0.63
C LEU A 27 -4.79 3.64 1.60
N CYS A 28 -3.86 2.73 1.91
CA CYS A 28 -2.70 3.05 2.75
C CYS A 28 -1.86 4.19 2.16
N SER A 29 -1.60 4.14 0.85
CA SER A 29 -0.85 5.20 0.17
C SER A 29 -1.59 6.55 0.20
N SER A 30 -2.93 6.54 0.13
CA SER A 30 -3.74 7.75 0.19
C SER A 30 -3.74 8.35 1.61
N VAL A 31 -3.85 7.52 2.64
CA VAL A 31 -3.77 7.96 4.04
C VAL A 31 -2.40 8.55 4.36
N THR A 32 -1.31 7.95 3.88
CA THR A 32 0.03 8.52 4.04
C THR A 32 0.14 9.90 3.37
N LYS A 33 -0.40 10.05 2.15
CA LYS A 33 -0.40 11.34 1.46
C LYS A 33 -1.22 12.39 2.20
N GLU A 34 -2.37 12.00 2.74
CA GLU A 34 -3.21 12.91 3.52
C GLU A 34 -2.53 13.33 4.83
N GLY A 35 -1.80 12.42 5.48
CA GLY A 35 -0.98 12.75 6.65
C GLY A 35 0.12 13.76 6.34
N GLU A 36 0.81 13.61 5.21
CA GLU A 36 1.81 14.58 4.73
C GLU A 36 1.17 15.94 4.39
N HIS A 37 -0.03 15.92 3.78
CA HIS A 37 -0.78 17.13 3.47
C HIS A 37 -1.25 17.86 4.73
N LEU A 38 -1.72 17.13 5.74
CA LEU A 38 -2.11 17.68 7.03
C LEU A 38 -0.92 18.37 7.72
N LEU A 39 0.26 17.74 7.68
CA LEU A 39 1.49 18.34 8.21
C LEU A 39 1.88 19.61 7.46
N TYR A 40 1.77 19.61 6.13
CA TYR A 40 1.99 20.80 5.30
C TYR A 40 1.03 21.94 5.67
N LEU A 41 -0.27 21.65 5.83
CA LEU A 41 -1.27 22.64 6.24
C LEU A 41 -0.99 23.19 7.63
N LEU A 42 -0.62 22.34 8.59
CA LEU A 42 -0.24 22.76 9.94
C LEU A 42 0.94 23.71 9.92
N HIS A 43 1.93 23.50 9.04
CA HIS A 43 3.04 24.44 8.89
C HIS A 43 2.60 25.77 8.25
N GLN A 44 1.69 25.73 7.27
CA GLN A 44 1.22 26.90 6.53
C GLN A 44 0.28 27.81 7.35
N MET A 45 -0.38 27.30 8.39
CA MET A 45 -1.25 28.11 9.25
C MET A 45 -0.47 29.21 9.98
N GLU A 46 -0.98 30.45 9.92
CA GLU A 46 -0.39 31.63 10.57
C GLU A 46 -0.53 31.56 12.09
N GLU A 47 0.49 32.00 12.83
CA GLU A 47 0.53 31.93 14.31
C GLU A 47 -0.59 32.74 14.99
N ASP A 48 -1.16 33.73 14.31
CA ASP A 48 -2.26 34.54 14.84
C ASP A 48 -3.61 33.79 14.89
N SER A 49 -3.74 32.69 14.15
CA SER A 49 -4.99 31.92 14.04
C SER A 49 -5.14 30.80 15.09
N ILE A 50 -4.01 30.30 15.62
CA ILE A 50 -3.95 29.16 16.53
C ILE A 50 -2.86 29.44 17.56
N ASN A 51 -3.15 29.21 18.84
CA ASN A 51 -2.15 29.26 19.91
C ASN A 51 -0.87 28.52 19.47
N ALA A 52 0.27 29.22 19.41
CA ALA A 52 1.54 28.68 18.91
C ALA A 52 1.93 27.35 19.59
N ASN A 53 1.57 27.19 20.87
CA ASN A 53 1.83 25.98 21.63
C ASN A 53 0.95 24.79 21.18
N ALA A 54 -0.29 25.05 20.77
CA ALA A 54 -1.18 24.03 20.22
C ALA A 54 -0.72 23.59 18.81
N LYS A 55 -0.25 24.56 18.00
CA LYS A 55 0.34 24.30 16.68
C LYS A 55 1.59 23.42 16.80
N SER A 56 2.52 23.75 17.70
CA SER A 56 3.74 22.97 17.90
C SER A 56 3.45 21.54 18.39
N ILE A 57 2.49 21.36 19.30
CA ILE A 57 2.07 20.04 19.78
C ILE A 57 1.46 19.22 18.62
N ALA A 58 0.61 19.84 17.79
CA ALA A 58 0.00 19.16 16.65
C ALA A 58 1.04 18.70 15.62
N ILE A 59 2.00 19.57 15.28
CA ILE A 59 3.11 19.24 14.39
C ILE A 59 3.93 18.08 14.97
N GLN A 60 4.35 18.19 16.24
CA GLN A 60 5.12 17.13 16.91
C GLN A 60 4.37 15.79 16.95
N LEU A 61 3.05 15.81 17.13
CA LEU A 61 2.25 14.59 17.15
C LEU A 61 2.28 13.88 15.78
N VAL A 62 2.12 14.64 14.70
CA VAL A 62 2.09 14.11 13.34
C VAL A 62 3.49 13.69 12.87
N GLU A 63 4.54 14.41 13.27
CA GLU A 63 5.94 14.03 12.99
C GLU A 63 6.37 12.77 13.74
N ASN A 64 5.98 12.64 15.01
CA ASN A 64 6.36 11.50 15.85
C ASN A 64 5.53 10.24 15.55
N MET A 65 4.33 10.40 15.01
CA MET A 65 3.50 9.30 14.53
C MET A 65 3.21 9.46 13.04
N PRO A 66 4.22 9.25 12.17
CA PRO A 66 4.00 9.34 10.74
C PRO A 66 2.97 8.30 10.31
N LEU A 67 1.94 8.71 9.56
CA LEU A 67 0.92 7.84 8.99
C LEU A 67 1.51 7.00 7.83
N LYS A 68 2.57 6.25 8.12
CA LYS A 68 3.25 5.34 7.19
C LYS A 68 2.88 3.91 7.56
N PHE A 69 2.23 3.22 6.64
CA PHE A 69 1.88 1.82 6.82
C PHE A 69 3.06 0.95 6.42
N SER A 70 3.66 0.25 7.37
CA SER A 70 4.71 -0.73 7.09
C SER A 70 4.17 -2.14 7.23
N ALA A 71 4.36 -2.95 6.18
CA ALA A 71 4.04 -4.38 6.24
C ALA A 71 5.13 -5.08 7.06
N ALA A 72 4.82 -5.36 8.34
CA ALA A 72 5.68 -6.09 9.27
C ALA A 72 7.13 -5.57 9.36
N ARG A 73 7.38 -4.27 9.13
CA ARG A 73 8.71 -3.63 9.04
C ARG A 73 9.62 -4.10 7.89
N PHE A 74 9.16 -5.01 7.03
CA PHE A 74 9.95 -5.49 5.89
C PHE A 74 9.93 -4.51 4.72
N PHE A 75 8.80 -3.83 4.49
CA PHE A 75 8.68 -2.82 3.44
C PHE A 75 7.61 -1.77 3.77
N ASN A 76 7.82 -0.55 3.27
CA ASN A 76 6.83 0.51 3.37
C ASN A 76 5.75 0.29 2.31
N ILE A 77 4.48 0.28 2.70
CA ILE A 77 3.35 0.10 1.79
C ILE A 77 3.17 1.42 1.03
N SER A 78 3.49 1.38 -0.26
CA SER A 78 3.30 2.51 -1.16
C SER A 78 2.78 2.02 -2.50
N LYS A 79 2.37 2.94 -3.37
CA LYS A 79 2.02 2.61 -4.76
C LYS A 79 3.11 1.81 -5.51
N TYR A 80 4.38 1.94 -5.11
CA TYR A 80 5.49 1.16 -5.68
C TYR A 80 5.49 -0.31 -5.27
N THR A 81 4.84 -0.66 -4.15
CA THR A 81 4.66 -2.05 -3.72
C THR A 81 3.88 -2.85 -4.76
N ILE A 82 2.91 -2.23 -5.44
CA ILE A 82 2.14 -2.88 -6.53
C ILE A 82 3.08 -3.25 -7.69
N LEU A 83 3.96 -2.32 -8.09
CA LEU A 83 4.92 -2.56 -9.16
C LEU A 83 5.89 -3.70 -8.79
N GLY A 84 6.33 -3.77 -7.53
CA GLY A 84 7.16 -4.87 -7.03
C GLY A 84 6.46 -6.22 -7.07
N ILE A 85 5.18 -6.28 -6.68
CA ILE A 85 4.36 -7.51 -6.76
C ILE A 85 4.23 -7.95 -8.22
N ILE A 86 3.88 -7.04 -9.13
CA ILE A 86 3.75 -7.34 -10.56
C ILE A 86 5.10 -7.85 -11.11
N GLY A 87 6.20 -7.16 -10.82
CA GLY A 87 7.53 -7.55 -11.28
C GLY A 87 7.96 -8.94 -10.79
N ASN A 88 7.69 -9.25 -9.52
CA ASN A 88 7.95 -10.58 -8.97
C ASN A 88 7.07 -11.65 -9.65
N CYS A 89 5.77 -11.39 -9.81
CA CYS A 89 4.86 -12.29 -10.51
C CYS A 89 5.33 -12.55 -11.95
N THR A 90 5.70 -11.51 -12.70
CA THR A 90 6.24 -11.63 -14.06
C THR A 90 7.52 -12.46 -14.09
N THR A 91 8.43 -12.24 -13.14
CA THR A 91 9.69 -12.99 -13.05
C THR A 91 9.43 -14.48 -12.83
N TYR A 92 8.59 -14.84 -11.86
CA TYR A 92 8.21 -16.24 -11.64
C TYR A 92 7.49 -16.84 -12.85
N PHE A 93 6.62 -16.06 -13.51
CA PHE A 93 5.92 -16.52 -14.70
C PHE A 93 6.88 -16.85 -15.85
N ILE A 94 7.89 -16.00 -16.09
CA ILE A 94 8.94 -16.26 -17.09
C ILE A 94 9.68 -17.54 -16.74
N VAL A 95 10.11 -17.70 -15.49
CA VAL A 95 10.84 -18.90 -15.03
C VAL A 95 10.01 -20.17 -15.26
N LEU A 96 8.70 -20.13 -14.97
CA LEU A 96 7.80 -21.26 -15.18
C LEU A 96 7.65 -21.61 -16.67
N ILE A 97 7.53 -20.62 -17.55
CA ILE A 97 7.48 -20.85 -19.00
C ILE A 97 8.76 -21.53 -19.47
N GLN A 98 9.92 -21.00 -19.06
CA GLN A 98 11.22 -21.54 -19.46
C GLN A 98 11.38 -22.99 -18.99
N PHE A 99 10.96 -23.30 -17.76
CA PHE A 99 11.02 -24.64 -17.22
C PHE A 99 10.07 -25.61 -17.95
N HIS A 100 8.88 -25.15 -18.37
CA HIS A 100 7.94 -25.95 -19.14
C HIS A 100 8.43 -26.24 -20.57
N GLN A 101 9.14 -25.30 -21.21
CA GLN A 101 9.67 -25.48 -22.56
C GLN A 101 10.93 -26.35 -22.61
N ASN A 102 11.67 -26.42 -21.50
CA ASN A 102 12.90 -27.19 -21.37
C ASN A 102 12.68 -28.64 -20.88
N ASN A 103 11.43 -29.06 -20.70
CA ASN A 103 11.01 -30.40 -20.26
C ASN A 103 10.05 -31.02 -21.27
#